data_AF-A0A816E6J5-F1
#
_entry.id   AF-A0A816E6J5-F1
#
_cell.length_a   1.000
_cell.length_b   1.000
_cell.length_c   1.000
_cell.angle_alpha   90.00
_cell.angle_beta   90.00
_cell.angle_gamma   90.00
#
_symmetry.space_group_name_H-M   'P 1'
#
loop_
_entity.id
_entity.type
_entity.pdbx_description
1 polymer ?
#
loop_
_entity_poly.entity_id
_entity_poly.type
_entity_poly.pdbx_seq_one_letter_code
_entity_poly.pdbx_strand_id
1 'polypeptide(L)'
;MLTRQDQLRWFTKFLFAECARLFSPTYEPEKVIITAMIPEVPTATCLFPANFTGDWINTANIDAKTIINSTHIHEIARINNRHWLRETFHVCQQRSRQQYLIKSVTTGE
;
A
#
# COMPACT_ATOMS: atom_id res chain seq x y z
N MET A 1 4.85 5.96 20.83
CA MET A 1 5.48 7.02 20.03
C MET A 1 4.69 7.11 18.74
N LEU A 2 4.05 8.24 18.45
CA LEU A 2 3.29 8.45 17.21
C LEU A 2 4.28 8.42 16.04
N THR A 3 4.02 7.57 15.05
CA THR A 3 4.86 7.46 13.86
C THR A 3 4.57 8.60 12.90
N ARG A 4 5.45 8.85 11.91
CA ARG A 4 5.28 9.92 10.89
C ARG A 4 3.95 9.79 10.10
N GLN A 5 3.34 8.61 10.07
CA GLN A 5 2.06 8.35 9.44
C GLN A 5 0.85 8.75 10.32
N ASP A 6 1.03 8.84 11.64
CA ASP A 6 0.01 9.31 12.59
C ASP A 6 -0.04 10.85 12.68
N GLN A 7 0.90 11.55 12.05
CA GLN A 7 0.87 13.01 12.00
C GLN A 7 -0.18 13.48 11.00
N LEU A 8 -1.14 14.27 11.51
CA LEU A 8 -2.14 14.96 10.70
C LEU A 8 -1.46 15.73 9.58
N ARG A 9 -1.75 15.39 8.33
CA ARG A 9 -1.25 16.13 7.19
C ARG A 9 -2.23 17.26 6.89
N TRP A 10 -1.76 18.49 7.07
CA TRP A 10 -2.51 19.69 6.76
C TRP A 10 -2.29 20.05 5.29
N PHE A 11 -3.38 20.11 4.56
CA PHE A 11 -3.42 20.58 3.19
C PHE A 11 -4.29 21.83 3.10
N THR A 12 -4.05 22.59 2.04
CA THR A 12 -4.79 23.80 1.75
C THR A 12 -5.54 23.61 0.45
N LYS A 13 -6.78 24.12 0.40
CA LYS A 13 -7.60 24.10 -0.80
C LYS A 13 -7.96 25.52 -1.20
N PHE A 14 -7.86 25.82 -2.49
CA PHE A 14 -8.25 27.09 -3.07
C PHE A 14 -9.08 26.85 -4.32
N LEU A 15 -10.08 27.70 -4.58
CA LEU A 15 -10.98 27.57 -5.73
C LEU A 15 -10.23 27.70 -7.07
N PHE A 16 -9.20 28.53 -7.08
CA PHE A 16 -8.30 28.74 -8.21
C PHE A 16 -6.99 28.02 -7.89
N ALA A 17 -6.62 26.98 -8.63
CA ALA A 17 -5.41 26.19 -8.38
C ALA A 17 -4.11 26.95 -8.76
N GLU A 18 -3.90 28.13 -8.17
CA GLU A 18 -2.76 29.01 -8.43
C GLU A 18 -1.68 28.84 -7.36
N CYS A 19 -0.52 28.27 -7.73
CA CYS A 19 0.61 28.08 -6.81
C CYS A 19 1.12 29.39 -6.18
N ALA A 20 0.97 30.53 -6.86
CA ALA A 20 1.39 31.84 -6.35
C ALA A 20 0.55 32.34 -5.16
N ARG A 21 -0.66 31.79 -4.97
CA ARG A 21 -1.55 32.14 -3.85
C ARG A 21 -1.51 31.13 -2.72
N LEU A 22 -0.91 29.96 -2.97
CA LEU A 22 -0.76 28.88 -2.00
C LEU A 22 0.50 29.13 -1.15
N PHE A 23 0.36 29.85 -0.03
CA PHE A 23 1.52 30.28 0.77
C PHE A 23 1.82 29.30 1.91
N SER A 24 0.79 28.84 2.62
CA SER A 24 0.95 27.93 3.76
C SER A 24 -0.40 27.36 4.23
N PRO A 25 -0.44 26.09 4.70
CA PRO A 25 -1.61 25.51 5.38
C PRO A 25 -2.09 26.27 6.61
N THR A 26 -1.25 27.14 7.18
CA THR A 26 -1.59 27.87 8.42
C THR A 26 -2.46 29.10 8.17
N TYR A 27 -2.27 29.79 7.04
CA TYR A 27 -2.79 31.14 6.82
C TYR A 27 -3.97 31.23 5.84
N GLU A 28 -4.34 30.11 5.23
CA GLU A 28 -5.34 30.08 4.16
C GLU A 28 -6.76 29.71 4.61
N PRO A 29 -7.78 30.06 3.80
CA PRO A 29 -9.17 30.06 4.24
C PRO A 29 -9.75 28.66 4.45
N GLU A 30 -9.32 27.67 3.66
CA GLU A 30 -9.84 26.30 3.76
C GLU A 30 -8.71 25.31 4.06
N LYS A 31 -8.72 24.79 5.28
CA LYS A 31 -7.77 23.77 5.76
C LYS A 31 -8.40 22.40 5.64
N VAL A 32 -7.70 21.49 5.00
CA VAL A 32 -8.11 20.09 4.85
C VAL A 32 -7.15 19.23 5.64
N ILE A 33 -7.69 18.46 6.56
CA ILE A 33 -6.94 17.44 7.28
C ILE A 33 -7.11 16.14 6.50
N ILE A 34 -6.01 15.61 5.97
CA ILE A 34 -6.01 14.31 5.31
C ILE A 34 -5.39 13.31 6.28
N THR A 35 -6.21 12.38 6.73
CA THR A 35 -5.75 11.23 7.52
C THR A 35 -5.39 10.12 6.54
N ALA A 36 -4.20 9.54 6.69
CA ALA A 36 -3.86 8.33 5.96
C ALA A 36 -4.81 7.22 6.41
N MET A 37 -5.62 6.70 5.50
CA MET A 37 -6.40 5.51 5.77
C MET A 37 -5.46 4.31 5.71
N ILE A 38 -5.39 3.54 6.79
CA ILE A 38 -4.72 2.23 6.76
C ILE A 38 -5.51 1.40 5.75
N PRO A 39 -4.90 0.97 4.64
CA PRO A 39 -5.62 0.23 3.63
C PRO A 39 -6.04 -1.11 4.21
N GLU A 40 -7.35 -1.32 4.37
CA GLU A 40 -7.90 -2.64 4.70
C GLU A 40 -7.44 -3.64 3.63
N VAL A 41 -7.05 -4.83 4.08
CA VAL A 41 -6.72 -5.93 3.16
C VAL A 41 -7.98 -6.20 2.33
N PRO A 42 -7.93 -5.98 1.00
CA PRO A 42 -9.11 -6.06 0.18
C PRO A 42 -9.59 -7.51 0.10
N THR A 43 -10.90 -7.71 0.03
CA THR A 43 -11.47 -9.05 -0.16
C THR A 43 -11.13 -9.57 -1.56
N ALA A 44 -10.72 -10.84 -1.63
CA ALA A 44 -10.50 -11.52 -2.90
C ALA A 44 -11.83 -11.86 -3.58
N THR A 45 -11.89 -11.63 -4.89
CA THR A 45 -13.06 -11.95 -5.74
C THR A 45 -12.76 -13.06 -6.73
N CYS A 46 -11.49 -13.48 -6.83
CA CYS A 46 -11.05 -14.59 -7.66
C CYS A 46 -9.95 -15.42 -6.99
N LEU A 47 -9.62 -16.55 -7.62
CA LEU A 47 -8.58 -17.47 -7.18
C LEU A 47 -7.40 -17.48 -8.15
N PHE A 48 -6.20 -17.47 -7.58
CA PHE A 48 -4.94 -17.79 -8.25
C PHE A 48 -4.88 -19.28 -8.67
N PRO A 49 -4.00 -19.65 -9.59
CA PRO A 49 -3.84 -21.06 -9.96
C PRO A 49 -3.31 -21.88 -8.79
N ALA A 50 -3.89 -23.08 -8.60
CA ALA A 50 -3.56 -23.96 -7.48
C ALA A 50 -2.08 -24.40 -7.45
N ASN A 51 -1.41 -24.46 -8.59
CA ASN A 51 -0.03 -24.96 -8.68
C ASN A 51 1.03 -23.98 -8.15
N PHE A 52 0.64 -22.76 -7.77
CA PHE A 52 1.55 -21.75 -7.27
C PHE A 52 1.48 -21.56 -5.76
N THR A 53 0.69 -22.35 -5.02
CA THR A 53 0.58 -22.21 -3.56
C THR A 53 1.84 -22.70 -2.86
N GLY A 54 2.27 -22.01 -1.81
CA GLY A 54 3.40 -22.40 -0.96
C GLY A 54 4.28 -21.23 -0.55
N ASP A 55 5.46 -21.57 -0.01
CA ASP A 55 6.51 -20.61 0.32
C ASP A 55 7.43 -20.44 -0.89
N TRP A 56 7.64 -19.19 -1.29
CA TRP A 56 8.42 -18.78 -2.45
C TRP A 56 9.52 -17.81 -2.04
N ILE A 57 10.60 -17.82 -2.83
CA ILE A 57 11.71 -16.87 -2.72
C ILE A 57 11.55 -15.87 -3.86
N ASN A 58 11.55 -14.57 -3.53
CA ASN A 58 11.55 -13.53 -4.54
C ASN A 58 12.97 -13.38 -5.10
N THR A 59 13.14 -13.62 -6.40
CA THR A 59 14.45 -13.51 -7.06
C THR A 59 14.95 -12.09 -7.21
N ALA A 60 14.06 -11.09 -7.19
CA ALA A 60 14.42 -9.67 -7.18
C ALA A 60 14.76 -9.16 -5.77
N ASN A 61 14.26 -9.83 -4.73
CA ASN A 61 14.54 -9.51 -3.33
C ASN A 61 14.72 -10.79 -2.52
N ILE A 62 15.96 -11.28 -2.45
CA ILE A 62 16.29 -12.61 -1.90
C ILE A 62 15.97 -12.69 -0.39
N ASP A 63 16.04 -11.56 0.31
CA ASP A 63 15.73 -11.48 1.74
C ASP A 63 14.23 -11.37 2.02
N ALA A 64 13.38 -11.28 0.98
CA ALA A 64 11.94 -11.24 1.14
C ALA A 64 11.33 -12.65 1.14
N LYS A 65 10.50 -12.91 2.15
CA LYS A 65 9.68 -14.13 2.21
C LYS A 65 8.38 -13.89 1.46
N THR A 66 8.07 -14.73 0.47
CA THR A 66 6.79 -14.67 -0.27
C THR A 66 5.96 -15.91 0.05
N ILE A 67 4.70 -15.73 0.44
CA ILE A 67 3.76 -16.80 0.75
C ILE A 67 2.58 -16.67 -0.21
N ILE A 68 2.36 -17.69 -1.03
CA ILE A 68 1.28 -17.70 -2.02
C ILE A 68 0.18 -18.65 -1.53
N ASN A 69 -1.02 -18.11 -1.41
CA ASN A 69 -2.25 -18.86 -1.19
C ASN A 69 -3.16 -18.74 -2.44
N SER A 70 -4.26 -19.50 -2.45
CA SER A 70 -5.27 -19.49 -3.50
C SER A 70 -5.87 -18.10 -3.79
N THR A 71 -5.83 -17.17 -2.84
CA THR A 71 -6.48 -15.85 -2.94
C THR A 71 -5.52 -14.66 -2.81
N HIS A 72 -4.38 -14.87 -2.14
CA HIS A 72 -3.46 -13.81 -1.75
C HIS A 72 -2.02 -14.23 -2.01
N ILE A 73 -1.19 -13.28 -2.42
CA ILE A 73 0.27 -13.39 -2.34
C ILE A 73 0.71 -12.40 -1.28
N HIS A 74 1.37 -12.90 -0.25
CA HIS A 74 1.86 -12.11 0.87
C HIS A 74 3.39 -12.06 0.82
N GLU A 75 3.94 -10.87 0.60
CA GLU A 75 5.37 -10.63 0.56
C GLU A 75 5.79 -9.86 1.81
N ILE A 76 6.78 -10.39 2.53
CA ILE A 76 7.38 -9.78 3.71
C ILE A 76 8.82 -9.46 3.37
N ALA A 77 9.13 -8.17 3.20
CA ALA A 77 10.44 -7.67 2.81
C ALA A 77 11.05 -6.82 3.92
N ARG A 78 12.37 -6.95 4.13
CA ARG A 78 13.12 -6.04 4.99
C ARG A 78 13.53 -4.81 4.20
N ILE A 79 13.10 -3.62 4.61
CA ILE A 79 13.45 -2.38 3.89
C ILE A 79 14.86 -1.90 4.27
N ASN A 80 15.22 -2.06 5.56
CA ASN A 80 16.41 -1.42 6.15
C ASN A 80 17.13 -2.34 7.16
N ASN A 81 18.37 -1.98 7.50
CA ASN A 81 19.14 -2.63 8.58
C ASN A 81 18.44 -2.54 9.96
N ARG A 82 17.45 -1.66 10.12
CA ARG A 82 16.71 -1.41 11.36
C ARG A 82 15.60 -2.42 11.69
N HIS A 83 15.51 -3.53 10.95
CA HIS A 83 14.52 -4.62 11.16
C HIS A 83 13.07 -4.24 10.88
N TRP A 84 12.81 -3.12 10.20
CA TRP A 84 11.45 -2.80 9.76
C TRP A 84 11.05 -3.70 8.60
N LEU A 85 9.83 -4.23 8.72
CA LEU A 85 9.21 -5.12 7.76
C LEU A 85 8.20 -4.34 6.93
N ARG A 86 8.31 -4.50 5.62
CA ARG A 86 7.28 -4.11 4.65
C ARG A 86 6.49 -5.36 4.30
N GLU A 87 5.22 -5.34 4.59
CA GLU A 87 4.28 -6.39 4.20
C GLU A 87 3.49 -5.89 2.99
N THR A 88 3.52 -6.65 1.90
CA THR A 88 2.73 -6.36 0.70
C THR A 88 1.78 -7.51 0.44
N PHE A 89 0.49 -7.20 0.39
CA PHE A 89 -0.57 -8.13 0.05
C PHE A 89 -1.03 -7.86 -1.38
N HIS A 90 -0.90 -8.87 -2.22
CA HIS A 90 -1.45 -8.88 -3.56
C HIS A 90 -2.69 -9.77 -3.58
N VAL A 91 -3.83 -9.18 -3.91
CA VAL A 91 -5.13 -9.85 -3.83
C VAL A 91 -5.75 -9.95 -5.22
N CYS A 92 -6.22 -11.15 -5.57
CA CYS A 92 -6.90 -11.39 -6.84
C CYS A 92 -8.25 -10.63 -6.89
N GLN A 93 -8.42 -9.77 -7.92
CA GLN A 93 -9.64 -8.99 -8.15
C GLN A 93 -10.43 -9.41 -9.39
N GLN A 94 -9.75 -9.90 -10.43
CA GLN A 94 -10.44 -10.47 -11.58
C GLN A 94 -9.53 -11.48 -12.28
N ARG A 95 -10.14 -12.50 -12.89
CA ARG A 95 -9.45 -13.45 -13.76
C ARG A 95 -10.08 -13.41 -15.15
N SER A 96 -9.24 -13.32 -16.18
CA SER A 96 -9.67 -13.44 -17.57
C SER A 96 -8.73 -14.38 -18.31
N ARG A 97 -9.22 -15.59 -18.65
CA ARG A 97 -8.44 -16.67 -19.28
C ARG A 97 -7.12 -16.95 -18.54
N GLN A 98 -6.01 -16.34 -18.98
CA GLN A 98 -4.66 -16.48 -18.44
C GLN A 98 -4.14 -15.23 -17.71
N GLN A 99 -4.92 -14.16 -17.65
CA GLN A 99 -4.54 -12.90 -17.01
C GLN A 99 -5.28 -12.71 -15.68
N TYR A 100 -4.60 -12.05 -14.74
CA TYR A 100 -5.10 -11.76 -13.41
C TYR A 100 -4.98 -10.26 -13.15
N LEU A 101 -6.08 -9.63 -12.76
CA LEU A 101 -6.08 -8.29 -12.19
C LEU A 101 -5.87 -8.43 -10.68
N ILE A 102 -4.89 -7.70 -10.17
CA ILE A 102 -4.44 -7.80 -8.78
C ILE A 102 -4.49 -6.41 -8.15
N LYS A 103 -5.00 -6.34 -6.93
CA LYS A 103 -4.89 -5.15 -6.08
C LYS A 103 -3.78 -5.36 -5.06
N SER A 104 -2.83 -4.43 -5.02
CA SER A 104 -1.70 -4.47 -4.11
C SER A 104 -1.92 -3.50 -2.96
N VAL A 105 -1.71 -3.97 -1.74
CA VAL A 105 -1.77 -3.16 -0.52
C VAL A 105 -0.47 -3.38 0.24
N THR A 106 0.23 -2.30 0.54
CA THR A 106 1.48 -2.34 1.29
C THR A 106 1.31 -1.67 2.64
N THR A 107 1.74 -2.36 3.68
CA THR A 107 1.71 -1.94 5.07
C THR A 107 3.11 -2.03 5.66
N GLY A 108 3.46 -1.10 6.55
CA GLY A 108 4.77 -1.06 7.22
C GLY A 108 5.82 -0.18 6.53
N GLU A 109 6.61 0.51 7.35
CA GLU A 109 7.83 1.27 7.01
C GLU A 109 8.95 0.96 8.03
#